data_AF-A0A0W0F8P5-F1
#
_entry.id   AF-A0A0W0F8P5-F1
#
_cell.length_a   1.000
_cell.length_b   1.000
_cell.length_c   1.000
_cell.angle_alpha   90.00
_cell.angle_beta   90.00
_cell.angle_gamma   90.00
#
_symmetry.space_group_name_H-M   'P 1'
#
loop_
_entity.id
_entity.type
_entity.pdbx_description
1 polymer ?
#
loop_
_entity_poly.entity_id
_entity_poly.type
_entity_poly.pdbx_seq_one_letter_code
_entity_poly.pdbx_strand_id
1 'polypeptide(L)'
;MTILRWGVALLLALTSTSQASQKVLSDNNATATPGQHAFSDEANLFTPVETLSALSDVEFTTLRHPLFQRHSARIKKTDFCDPTVNGYTGYIDIGARHLFFYFFESRSSPEKDDVIFWTNGGPGCSSSLGLFMELGPCRVLDANGPKFHPESWNTNANIFFIDQPIGVGFSYAEYGEAVVRYD
;
A
#
# COMPACT_ATOMS: atom_id res chain seq x y z
N MET A 1 36.56 13.48 52.72
CA MET A 1 36.07 13.93 51.41
C MET A 1 35.82 12.68 50.57
N THR A 2 34.56 12.27 50.52
CA THR A 2 34.05 11.02 49.94
C THR A 2 34.10 11.11 48.41
N ILE A 3 34.81 10.17 47.76
CA ILE A 3 34.78 10.03 46.29
C ILE A 3 34.21 8.64 46.00
N LEU A 4 32.92 8.65 45.63
CA LEU A 4 32.18 7.51 45.14
C LEU A 4 32.55 7.32 43.65
N ARG A 5 33.16 6.19 43.30
CA ARG A 5 33.33 5.75 41.90
C ARG A 5 32.46 4.52 41.70
N TRP A 6 31.32 4.70 41.02
CA TRP A 6 30.57 3.61 40.41
C TRP A 6 30.76 3.71 38.89
N GLY A 7 31.40 2.71 38.30
CA GLY A 7 31.48 2.52 36.86
C GLY A 7 30.68 1.29 36.45
N VAL A 8 29.67 1.51 35.58
CA VAL A 8 29.42 0.85 34.27
C VAL A 8 29.63 -0.68 34.23
N ALA A 9 28.76 -1.55 33.74
CA ALA A 9 27.47 -1.46 33.03
C ALA A 9 26.78 -2.84 33.14
N LEU A 10 25.45 -2.85 33.19
CA LEU A 10 24.64 -4.05 32.99
C LEU A 10 24.12 -4.02 31.54
N LEU A 11 24.73 -4.79 30.64
CA LEU A 11 24.16 -5.06 29.31
C LEU A 11 23.09 -6.16 29.44
N LEU A 12 21.83 -5.78 29.32
CA LEU A 12 20.72 -6.71 29.04
C LEU A 12 20.32 -6.53 27.59
N ALA A 13 20.75 -7.45 26.73
CA ALA A 13 20.27 -7.56 25.37
C ALA A 13 18.87 -8.22 25.38
N LEU A 14 17.83 -7.41 25.21
CA LEU A 14 16.48 -7.90 24.90
C LEU A 14 16.42 -8.17 23.40
N THR A 15 16.64 -9.42 22.99
CA THR A 15 16.27 -9.87 21.65
C THR A 15 14.78 -10.20 21.67
N SER A 16 13.95 -9.29 21.16
CA SER A 16 12.56 -9.62 20.84
C SER A 16 12.53 -10.17 19.41
N THR A 17 12.46 -11.49 19.28
CA THR A 17 12.05 -12.11 18.03
C THR A 17 10.53 -12.06 17.97
N SER A 18 9.96 -11.06 17.31
CA SER A 18 8.54 -11.09 16.93
C SER A 18 8.37 -12.02 15.74
N GLN A 19 8.01 -13.27 16.03
CA GLN A 19 7.64 -14.23 15.01
C GLN A 19 6.16 -14.03 14.69
N ALA A 20 5.86 -13.25 13.65
CA ALA A 20 4.51 -13.13 13.12
C ALA A 20 4.10 -14.48 12.50
N SER A 21 3.11 -15.14 13.11
CA SER A 21 2.54 -16.39 12.60
C SER A 21 1.46 -16.07 11.57
N GLN A 22 1.74 -16.26 10.28
CA GLN A 22 0.73 -16.24 9.23
C GLN A 22 0.14 -17.64 9.06
N LYS A 23 -1.17 -17.77 9.25
CA LYS A 23 -1.90 -19.02 9.00
C LYS A 23 -2.36 -19.02 7.53
N VAL A 24 -1.75 -19.86 6.71
CA VAL A 24 -2.20 -20.14 5.34
C VAL A 24 -3.29 -21.19 5.39
N LEU A 25 -4.49 -20.88 4.88
CA LEU A 25 -5.52 -21.87 4.56
C LEU A 25 -5.48 -22.08 3.05
N SER A 26 -5.13 -23.30 2.64
CA SER A 26 -5.03 -23.75 1.25
C SER A 26 -6.12 -24.78 1.01
N ASP A 27 -7.03 -24.53 0.07
CA ASP A 27 -7.90 -25.56 -0.48
C ASP A 27 -7.27 -26.16 -1.74
N ASN A 28 -6.89 -27.43 -1.64
CA ASN A 28 -6.32 -28.22 -2.71
C ASN A 28 -7.44 -28.82 -3.58
N ASN A 29 -7.75 -28.21 -4.73
CA ASN A 29 -8.03 -28.92 -6.00
C ASN A 29 -8.47 -27.95 -7.09
N ALA A 30 -7.61 -27.69 -8.07
CA ALA A 30 -8.06 -27.22 -9.39
C ALA A 30 -7.12 -27.78 -10.46
N THR A 31 -7.56 -28.85 -11.12
CA THR A 31 -6.96 -29.35 -12.35
C THR A 31 -7.45 -28.46 -13.49
N ALA A 32 -6.64 -27.48 -13.93
CA ALA A 32 -7.03 -26.57 -15.01
C ALA A 32 -6.74 -27.17 -16.40
N THR A 33 -7.75 -27.19 -17.27
CA THR A 33 -7.63 -27.48 -18.70
C THR A 33 -7.47 -26.15 -19.46
N PRO A 34 -6.64 -26.05 -20.53
CA PRO A 34 -6.40 -24.78 -21.19
C PRO A 34 -7.51 -24.45 -22.23
N GLY A 35 -8.17 -23.29 -22.12
CA GLY A 35 -8.93 -22.75 -23.26
C GLY A 35 -10.14 -21.85 -23.02
N GLN A 36 -10.62 -21.63 -21.80
CA GLN A 36 -11.79 -20.76 -21.55
C GLN A 36 -11.57 -19.92 -20.28
N HIS A 37 -11.05 -18.71 -20.41
CA HIS A 37 -11.03 -17.76 -19.29
C HIS A 37 -12.36 -17.03 -19.23
N ALA A 38 -13.34 -17.65 -18.58
CA ALA A 38 -14.55 -16.98 -18.14
C ALA A 38 -14.22 -16.18 -16.87
N PHE A 39 -14.46 -14.87 -16.90
CA PHE A 39 -14.33 -13.96 -15.74
C PHE A 39 -15.20 -14.35 -14.52
N SER A 40 -16.03 -15.40 -14.62
CA SER A 40 -16.90 -15.91 -13.56
C SER A 40 -16.17 -16.75 -12.50
N ASP A 41 -15.10 -17.46 -12.87
CA ASP A 41 -14.47 -18.43 -11.98
C ASP A 41 -13.48 -17.79 -10.98
N GLU A 42 -13.08 -16.53 -11.24
CA GLU A 42 -12.22 -15.72 -10.37
C GLU A 42 -12.97 -15.04 -9.22
N ALA A 43 -14.31 -14.99 -9.27
CA ALA A 43 -15.12 -14.31 -8.25
C ALA A 43 -14.98 -14.95 -6.85
N ASN A 44 -14.71 -16.26 -6.81
CA ASN A 44 -14.47 -17.00 -5.57
C ASN A 44 -12.98 -17.01 -5.17
N LEU A 45 -12.06 -16.53 -6.02
CA LEU A 45 -10.63 -16.42 -5.66
C LEU A 45 -10.36 -15.27 -4.69
N PHE A 46 -11.28 -14.30 -4.60
CA PHE A 46 -11.09 -13.04 -3.86
C PHE A 46 -12.16 -12.76 -2.82
N THR A 47 -12.93 -13.74 -2.34
CA THR A 47 -13.89 -13.49 -1.26
C THR A 47 -13.15 -12.86 -0.07
N PRO A 48 -13.34 -11.56 0.20
CA PRO A 48 -12.58 -10.88 1.22
C PRO A 48 -12.99 -11.48 2.56
N VAL A 49 -12.01 -11.93 3.34
CA VAL A 49 -12.30 -12.50 4.66
C VAL A 49 -12.86 -11.42 5.60
N GLU A 50 -12.52 -10.14 5.35
CA GLU A 50 -12.98 -8.96 6.09
C GLU A 50 -13.01 -7.70 5.19
N THR A 51 -13.63 -6.62 5.67
CA THR A 51 -13.66 -5.32 4.98
C THR A 51 -12.35 -4.55 5.15
N LEU A 52 -11.95 -3.74 4.16
CA LEU A 52 -10.73 -2.93 4.24
C LEU A 52 -10.72 -1.98 5.46
N SER A 53 -11.89 -1.59 5.96
CA SER A 53 -12.00 -0.74 7.15
C SER A 53 -11.40 -1.37 8.42
N ALA A 54 -11.28 -2.69 8.47
CA ALA A 54 -10.75 -3.47 9.60
C ALA A 54 -9.21 -3.58 9.60
N LEU A 55 -8.53 -3.12 8.55
CA LEU A 55 -7.08 -3.19 8.45
C LEU A 55 -6.38 -2.39 9.58
N SER A 56 -5.26 -2.92 10.06
CA SER A 56 -4.38 -2.24 11.01
C SER A 56 -3.78 -0.97 10.40
N ASP A 57 -3.52 0.02 11.23
CA ASP A 57 -2.78 1.25 10.92
C ASP A 57 -1.25 1.10 11.12
N VAL A 58 -0.83 0.07 11.86
CA VAL A 58 0.58 -0.20 12.18
C VAL A 58 1.18 -1.24 11.23
N GLU A 59 0.50 -2.38 11.06
CA GLU A 59 1.02 -3.54 10.32
C GLU A 59 0.38 -3.69 8.94
N PHE A 60 1.15 -4.21 7.98
CA PHE A 60 0.64 -4.54 6.65
C PHE A 60 -0.08 -5.88 6.65
N THR A 61 -1.30 -5.89 6.12
CA THR A 61 -1.99 -7.11 5.71
C THR A 61 -1.60 -7.46 4.28
N THR A 62 -1.23 -8.72 4.02
CA THR A 62 -0.82 -9.18 2.70
C THR A 62 -1.94 -9.97 2.03
N LEU A 63 -2.41 -9.49 0.88
CA LEU A 63 -3.34 -10.19 0.00
C LEU A 63 -2.53 -10.83 -1.14
N ARG A 64 -2.73 -12.13 -1.39
CA ARG A 64 -2.01 -12.87 -2.43
C ARG A 64 -2.98 -13.40 -3.48
N HIS A 65 -2.55 -13.42 -4.74
CA HIS A 65 -3.34 -14.02 -5.80
C HIS A 65 -3.06 -15.53 -5.88
N PRO A 66 -4.09 -16.41 -5.84
CA PRO A 66 -3.89 -17.87 -5.89
C PRO A 66 -3.17 -18.35 -7.16
N LEU A 67 -3.55 -17.81 -8.32
CA LEU A 67 -2.94 -18.14 -9.62
C LEU A 67 -1.61 -17.42 -9.91
N PHE A 68 -1.45 -16.19 -9.41
CA PHE A 68 -0.24 -15.39 -9.62
C PHE A 68 0.57 -15.29 -8.34
N GLN A 69 1.25 -16.37 -7.97
CA GLN A 69 1.99 -16.51 -6.70
C GLN A 69 3.09 -15.44 -6.48
N ARG A 70 3.56 -14.81 -7.56
CA ARG A 70 4.54 -13.70 -7.50
C ARG A 70 3.90 -12.32 -7.32
N HIS A 71 2.57 -12.23 -7.29
CA HIS A 71 1.82 -11.00 -7.15
C HIS A 71 1.10 -10.96 -5.80
N SER A 72 1.32 -9.88 -5.06
CA SER A 72 0.62 -9.62 -3.81
C SER A 72 0.39 -8.13 -3.59
N ALA A 73 -0.54 -7.79 -2.72
CA ALA A 73 -0.74 -6.44 -2.23
C ALA A 73 -0.53 -6.42 -0.72
N ARG A 74 0.39 -5.58 -0.24
CA ARG A 74 0.54 -5.25 1.18
C ARG A 74 -0.19 -3.96 1.44
N ILE A 75 -1.18 -3.98 2.33
CA ILE A 75 -2.07 -2.84 2.57
C ILE A 75 -2.16 -2.61 4.06
N LYS A 76 -2.14 -1.35 4.47
CA LYS A 76 -2.48 -0.92 5.82
C LYS A 76 -3.38 0.31 5.76
N LYS A 77 -4.19 0.49 6.81
CA LYS A 77 -4.95 1.72 6.98
C LYS A 77 -3.98 2.87 7.28
N THR A 78 -4.29 4.07 6.83
CA THR A 78 -3.45 5.23 7.10
C THR A 78 -4.35 6.43 7.28
N ASP A 79 -4.13 7.14 8.38
CA ASP A 79 -4.78 8.42 8.62
C ASP A 79 -3.97 9.54 7.96
N PHE A 80 -4.68 10.45 7.30
CA PHE A 80 -4.13 11.56 6.55
C PHE A 80 -4.84 12.85 6.98
N CYS A 81 -4.88 13.86 6.11
CA CYS A 81 -5.51 15.14 6.40
C CYS A 81 -7.05 15.13 6.26
N ASP A 82 -7.63 14.04 5.74
CA ASP A 82 -9.07 13.92 5.47
C ASP A 82 -9.69 12.90 6.45
N PRO A 83 -10.30 13.36 7.54
CA PRO A 83 -10.87 12.48 8.55
C PRO A 83 -12.23 11.88 8.14
N THR A 84 -12.74 12.22 6.95
CA THR A 84 -14.10 11.83 6.52
C THR A 84 -14.17 10.50 5.78
N VAL A 85 -13.03 10.01 5.28
CA VAL A 85 -12.93 8.78 4.48
C VAL A 85 -11.81 7.88 4.99
N ASN A 86 -11.86 6.60 4.64
CA ASN A 86 -10.71 5.73 4.89
C ASN A 86 -9.60 6.01 3.86
N GLY A 87 -8.39 6.17 4.38
CA GLY A 87 -7.16 6.21 3.60
C GLY A 87 -6.33 4.95 3.81
N TYR A 88 -5.60 4.55 2.78
CA TYR A 88 -4.75 3.37 2.79
C TYR A 88 -3.44 3.65 2.09
N THR A 89 -2.38 3.00 2.56
CA THR A 89 -1.10 2.95 1.87
C THR A 89 -0.64 1.51 1.76
N GLY A 90 0.18 1.26 0.75
CA GLY A 90 0.59 -0.10 0.49
C GLY A 90 1.57 -0.24 -0.64
N TYR A 91 1.86 -1.50 -0.92
CA TYR A 91 2.70 -1.92 -2.03
C TYR A 91 1.97 -2.97 -2.86
N ILE A 92 2.04 -2.82 -4.17
CA ILE A 92 1.77 -3.88 -5.14
C ILE A 92 3.11 -4.54 -5.43
N ASP A 93 3.25 -5.78 -4.98
CA ASP A 93 4.48 -6.56 -5.09
C ASP A 93 4.41 -7.49 -6.30
N ILE A 94 5.47 -7.48 -7.11
CA ILE A 94 5.66 -8.31 -8.30
C ILE A 94 7.06 -8.93 -8.21
N GLY A 95 7.17 -10.06 -7.52
CA GLY A 95 8.45 -10.66 -7.16
C GLY A 95 9.29 -9.68 -6.33
N ALA A 96 10.46 -9.29 -6.87
CA ALA A 96 11.41 -8.39 -6.22
C ALA A 96 11.09 -6.89 -6.45
N ARG A 97 9.94 -6.55 -7.02
CA ARG A 97 9.55 -5.18 -7.39
C ARG A 97 8.33 -4.76 -6.58
N HIS A 98 8.36 -3.56 -6.02
CA HIS A 98 7.37 -3.08 -5.07
C HIS A 98 6.91 -1.69 -5.48
N LEU A 99 5.69 -1.58 -6.02
CA LEU A 99 5.09 -0.31 -6.40
C LEU A 99 4.28 0.24 -5.23
N PHE A 100 4.66 1.40 -4.72
CA PHE A 100 3.95 2.06 -3.65
C PHE A 100 2.68 2.76 -4.18
N PHE A 101 1.63 2.74 -3.36
CA PHE A 101 0.41 3.49 -3.63
C PHE A 101 -0.14 4.20 -2.40
N TYR A 102 -0.85 5.30 -2.66
CA TYR A 102 -1.87 5.86 -1.79
C TYR A 102 -3.24 5.51 -2.36
N PHE A 103 -4.19 5.17 -1.49
CA PHE A 103 -5.57 4.92 -1.87
C PHE A 103 -6.51 5.68 -0.93
N PHE A 104 -7.48 6.37 -1.50
CA PHE A 104 -8.51 7.08 -0.75
C PHE A 104 -9.89 6.67 -1.28
N GLU A 105 -10.76 6.31 -0.36
CA GLU A 105 -12.15 6.04 -0.69
C GLU A 105 -12.87 7.32 -1.16
N SER A 106 -13.96 7.11 -1.90
CA SER A 106 -14.86 8.20 -2.29
C SER A 106 -15.51 8.84 -1.06
N ARG A 107 -15.68 10.17 -1.08
CA ARG A 107 -16.46 10.89 -0.05
C ARG A 107 -17.97 10.69 -0.21
N SER A 108 -18.43 10.23 -1.38
CA SER A 108 -19.85 10.04 -1.68
C SER A 108 -20.30 8.61 -1.38
N SER A 109 -19.99 7.63 -2.24
CA SER A 109 -20.36 6.23 -2.04
C SER A 109 -19.23 5.29 -2.48
N PRO A 110 -18.27 4.95 -1.60
CA PRO A 110 -17.11 4.11 -1.93
C PRO A 110 -17.46 2.78 -2.60
N GLU A 111 -18.57 2.15 -2.20
CA GLU A 111 -19.01 0.85 -2.74
C GLU A 111 -19.61 0.94 -4.15
N LYS A 112 -20.03 2.13 -4.59
CA LYS A 112 -20.74 2.34 -5.86
C LYS A 112 -19.98 3.22 -6.84
N ASP A 113 -19.16 4.12 -6.34
CA ASP A 113 -18.43 5.08 -7.13
C ASP A 113 -17.23 4.42 -7.82
N ASP A 114 -16.89 4.94 -9.00
CA ASP A 114 -15.81 4.39 -9.84
C ASP A 114 -14.43 4.47 -9.17
N VAL A 115 -13.52 3.64 -9.65
CA VAL A 115 -12.10 3.66 -9.24
C VAL A 115 -11.27 4.39 -10.29
N ILE A 116 -10.56 5.42 -9.86
CA ILE A 116 -9.60 6.16 -10.67
C ILE A 116 -8.18 5.67 -10.35
N PHE A 117 -7.46 5.29 -11.40
CA PHE A 117 -6.02 5.12 -11.36
C PHE A 117 -5.36 6.44 -11.75
N TRP A 118 -4.55 7.00 -10.88
CA TRP A 118 -3.79 8.23 -11.14
C TRP A 118 -2.29 7.97 -11.10
N THR A 119 -1.59 8.53 -12.10
CA THR A 119 -0.14 8.57 -12.13
C THR A 119 0.37 9.91 -12.65
N ASN A 120 1.42 10.44 -12.02
CA ASN A 120 2.15 11.58 -12.56
C ASN A 120 3.22 11.15 -13.58
N GLY A 121 3.54 12.06 -14.50
CA GLY A 121 4.44 11.82 -15.62
C GLY A 121 5.92 12.09 -15.34
N GLY A 122 6.63 12.66 -16.32
CA GLY A 122 8.06 12.95 -16.25
C GLY A 122 8.80 12.45 -17.50
N PRO A 123 9.52 11.32 -17.44
CA PRO A 123 9.34 10.15 -16.54
C PRO A 123 10.00 10.27 -15.16
N GLY A 124 9.45 9.57 -14.16
CA GLY A 124 10.09 9.40 -12.85
C GLY A 124 9.57 10.30 -11.72
N CYS A 125 8.50 11.08 -11.96
CA CYS A 125 7.89 11.89 -10.89
C CYS A 125 6.92 11.04 -10.05
N SER A 126 6.96 11.24 -8.73
CA SER A 126 6.03 10.58 -7.82
C SER A 126 4.61 11.09 -8.00
N SER A 127 3.65 10.19 -7.85
CA SER A 127 2.22 10.51 -7.87
C SER A 127 1.74 11.19 -6.58
N SER A 128 2.62 11.28 -5.58
CA SER A 128 2.42 12.16 -4.42
C SER A 128 2.29 13.63 -4.83
N LEU A 129 2.84 14.04 -5.98
CA LEU A 129 2.64 15.39 -6.53
C LEU A 129 1.17 15.65 -6.83
N GLY A 130 0.52 14.74 -7.58
CA GLY A 130 -0.91 14.86 -7.88
C GLY A 130 -1.79 14.74 -6.65
N LEU A 131 -1.39 13.90 -5.69
CA LEU A 131 -2.05 13.81 -4.39
C LEU A 131 -2.00 15.15 -3.66
N PHE A 132 -0.81 15.72 -3.44
CA PHE A 132 -0.62 16.84 -2.50
C PHE A 132 -0.70 18.25 -3.11
N MET A 133 -0.59 18.38 -4.43
CA MET A 133 -0.52 19.69 -5.09
C MET A 133 -1.59 19.91 -6.16
N GLU A 134 -2.23 18.84 -6.65
CA GLU A 134 -3.20 18.94 -7.74
C GLU A 134 -4.61 18.62 -7.22
N LEU A 135 -4.95 17.33 -7.15
CA LEU A 135 -6.33 16.84 -7.14
C LEU A 135 -6.68 15.89 -6.00
N GLY A 136 -5.71 15.49 -5.18
CA GLY A 136 -5.98 14.56 -4.09
C GLY A 136 -6.70 15.20 -2.90
N PRO A 137 -7.14 14.37 -1.92
CA PRO A 137 -7.90 14.83 -0.75
C PRO A 137 -7.09 15.71 0.21
N CYS A 138 -5.76 15.74 0.03
CA CYS A 138 -4.84 16.47 0.87
C CYS A 138 -4.02 17.48 0.08
N ARG A 139 -3.85 18.67 0.63
CA ARG A 139 -2.96 19.70 0.08
C ARG A 139 -1.88 20.10 1.07
N VAL A 140 -0.64 20.18 0.61
CA VAL A 140 0.48 20.71 1.39
C VAL A 140 0.70 22.17 0.96
N LEU A 141 0.21 23.10 1.77
CA LEU A 141 0.28 24.54 1.47
C LEU A 141 1.44 25.24 2.18
N ASP A 142 1.90 24.67 3.29
CA ASP A 142 2.94 25.22 4.15
C ASP A 142 3.61 24.10 4.95
N ALA A 143 4.55 24.46 5.81
CA ALA A 143 5.32 23.51 6.64
C ALA A 143 4.50 22.81 7.73
N ASN A 144 3.22 23.16 7.94
CA ASN A 144 2.37 22.55 8.97
C ASN A 144 1.76 21.20 8.52
N GLY A 145 2.16 20.68 7.37
CA GLY A 145 1.73 19.38 6.87
C GLY A 145 0.49 19.44 5.96
N PRO A 146 -0.04 18.26 5.58
CA PRO A 146 -1.17 18.17 4.66
C PRO A 146 -2.47 18.63 5.32
N LYS A 147 -3.28 19.39 4.59
CA LYS A 147 -4.59 19.91 5.00
C LYS A 147 -5.69 19.39 4.07
N PHE A 148 -6.91 19.26 4.60
CA PHE A 148 -8.08 18.85 3.83
C PHE A 148 -8.27 19.71 2.57
N HIS A 149 -8.51 19.06 1.43
CA HIS A 149 -8.78 19.69 0.15
C HIS A 149 -10.25 19.46 -0.26
N PRO A 150 -11.12 20.49 -0.20
CA PRO A 150 -12.54 20.36 -0.51
C PRO A 150 -12.83 19.95 -1.96
N GLU A 151 -12.06 20.47 -2.92
CA GLU A 151 -12.28 20.24 -4.36
C GLU A 151 -11.56 19.00 -4.92
N SER A 152 -11.27 18.03 -4.05
CA SER A 152 -10.60 16.78 -4.41
C SER A 152 -11.42 15.91 -5.36
N TRP A 153 -10.73 15.19 -6.24
CA TRP A 153 -11.36 14.24 -7.17
C TRP A 153 -12.01 13.05 -6.46
N ASN A 154 -11.56 12.71 -5.23
CA ASN A 154 -12.22 11.67 -4.46
C ASN A 154 -13.60 12.07 -3.91
N THR A 155 -14.15 13.24 -4.31
CA THR A 155 -15.53 13.61 -3.96
C THR A 155 -16.54 12.59 -4.48
N ASN A 156 -16.31 11.99 -5.66
CA ASN A 156 -17.23 11.02 -6.28
C ASN A 156 -16.50 9.81 -6.90
N ALA A 157 -15.31 9.48 -6.39
CA ALA A 157 -14.52 8.37 -6.91
C ALA A 157 -13.55 7.86 -5.83
N ASN A 158 -13.30 6.57 -5.86
CA ASN A 158 -12.17 5.97 -5.16
C ASN A 158 -10.91 6.23 -5.98
N ILE A 159 -9.79 6.66 -5.39
CA ILE A 159 -8.62 7.05 -6.19
C ILE A 159 -7.34 6.42 -5.68
N PHE A 160 -6.58 5.82 -6.60
CA PHE A 160 -5.22 5.33 -6.39
C PHE A 160 -4.21 6.34 -6.94
N PHE A 161 -3.21 6.71 -6.15
CA PHE A 161 -2.02 7.41 -6.61
C PHE A 161 -0.84 6.44 -6.58
N ILE A 162 -0.30 6.08 -7.74
CA ILE A 162 0.72 5.02 -7.83
C ILE A 162 2.06 5.61 -8.25
N ASP A 163 3.10 5.34 -7.45
CA ASP A 163 4.46 5.73 -7.77
C ASP A 163 5.06 4.76 -8.79
N GLN A 164 5.20 5.21 -10.03
CA GLN A 164 5.78 4.42 -11.12
C GLN A 164 6.71 5.29 -11.98
N PRO A 165 7.78 4.72 -12.58
CA PRO A 165 8.22 3.32 -12.48
C PRO A 165 8.89 2.96 -11.13
N ILE A 166 9.46 1.75 -11.03
CA ILE A 166 10.28 1.33 -9.88
C ILE A 166 11.41 2.32 -9.63
N GLY A 167 11.63 2.67 -8.36
CA GLY A 167 12.60 3.67 -7.92
C GLY A 167 12.04 5.09 -7.79
N VAL A 168 10.77 5.30 -8.15
CA VAL A 168 10.06 6.58 -7.96
C VAL A 168 9.40 6.62 -6.58
N GLY A 169 9.53 7.75 -5.89
CA GLY A 169 8.86 7.98 -4.61
C GLY A 169 9.20 6.90 -3.59
N PHE A 170 8.20 6.18 -3.11
CA PHE A 170 8.42 5.05 -2.19
C PHE A 170 8.50 3.68 -2.89
N SER A 171 8.34 3.61 -4.21
CA SER A 171 8.49 2.37 -4.98
C SER A 171 9.94 1.94 -5.06
N TYR A 172 10.22 0.65 -4.87
CA TYR A 172 11.58 0.12 -4.85
C TYR A 172 11.65 -1.29 -5.45
N ALA A 173 12.87 -1.77 -5.71
CA ALA A 173 13.13 -3.16 -6.02
C ALA A 173 14.27 -3.71 -5.17
N GLU A 174 14.20 -5.01 -4.88
CA GLU A 174 15.28 -5.75 -4.25
C GLU A 174 16.41 -5.99 -5.27
N TYR A 175 17.64 -6.17 -4.76
CA TYR A 175 18.81 -6.61 -5.52
C TYR A 175 19.22 -5.77 -6.75
N GLY A 176 18.78 -4.51 -6.83
CA GLY A 176 19.18 -3.63 -7.93
C GLY A 176 18.52 -3.95 -9.26
N GLU A 177 17.36 -4.61 -9.28
CA GLU A 177 16.49 -4.66 -10.47
C GLU A 177 15.96 -3.25 -10.77
N ALA A 178 16.81 -2.40 -11.34
CA ALA A 178 16.36 -1.20 -12.04
C ALA A 178 15.68 -1.63 -13.34
N VAL A 179 14.68 -0.88 -13.79
CA VAL A 179 14.17 -1.00 -15.16
C VAL A 179 15.31 -0.53 -16.09
N VAL A 180 16.19 -1.45 -16.46
CA VAL A 180 17.23 -1.18 -17.45
C VAL A 180 16.50 -1.00 -18.77
N ARG A 181 16.53 0.21 -19.33
CA ARG A 181 16.07 0.45 -20.69
C ARG A 181 17.01 -0.35 -21.59
N TYR A 182 16.46 -1.31 -22.34
CA TYR A 182 17.16 -1.81 -23.52
C TYR A 182 16.98 -0.74 -24.58
N ASP A 183 17.96 0.15 -24.72
CA ASP A 183 18.16 0.97 -25.91
C ASP A 183 18.98 0.21 -26.96
#